data_AF-A0A9E3UTL2-F1
#
_entry.id   AF-A0A9E3UTL2-F1
#
_cell.length_a   1.000
_cell.length_b   1.000
_cell.length_c   1.000
_cell.angle_alpha   90.00
_cell.angle_beta   90.00
_cell.angle_gamma   90.00
#
_symmetry.space_group_name_H-M   'P 1'
#
loop_
_entity.id
_entity.type
_entity.pdbx_description
1 polymer ?
#
loop_
_entity_poly.entity_id
_entity_poly.type
_entity_poly.pdbx_seq_one_letter_code
_entity_poly.pdbx_strand_id
1 'polypeptide(L)' 'MIVDELSRGERCVCELAGMVGSEMPTVSRQLSILKNAGIVDDDKRGTQVFYRLMTPCVMKFFQCVRDVKSNGGSR' A
#
# COMPACT_ATOMS: atom_id res chain seq x y z
N MET A 1 -3.35 -5.27 -3.20
CA MET A 1 -3.18 -3.80 -3.04
C MET A 1 -1.85 -3.57 -2.33
N ILE A 2 -1.09 -2.52 -2.67
CA ILE A 2 0.20 -2.20 -2.03
C ILE A 2 0.10 -2.21 -0.50
N VAL A 3 -0.96 -1.61 0.05
CA VAL A 3 -1.18 -1.50 1.50
C VAL A 3 -1.37 -2.87 2.17
N ASP A 4 -1.96 -3.83 1.46
CA ASP A 4 -2.16 -5.20 1.95
C ASP A 4 -0.83 -5.92 2.10
N GLU A 5 0.04 -5.78 1.09
CA GLU A 5 1.37 -6.41 1.13
C GLU A 5 2.27 -5.78 2.19
N LEU A 6 2.18 -4.45 2.36
CA LEU A 6 2.87 -3.71 3.43
C LEU A 6 2.32 -4.02 4.83
N SER A 7 1.08 -4.50 4.95
CA SER A 7 0.53 -4.96 6.23
C SER A 7 1.15 -6.28 6.70
N ARG A 8 1.74 -7.05 5.77
CA ARG A 8 2.39 -8.33 6.06
C ARG A 8 3.88 -8.17 6.38
N GLY A 9 4.47 -7.02 6.09
CA GLY A 9 5.87 -6.69 6.38
C GLY A 9 6.40 -5.53 5.55
N GLU A 10 7.56 -4.99 5.92
CA GLU A 10 8.26 -4.00 5.09
C GLU A 10 8.71 -4.64 3.77
N ARG A 11 8.58 -3.90 2.67
CA ARG A 11 8.86 -4.40 1.31
C ARG A 11 9.64 -3.38 0.49
N CYS A 12 10.55 -3.88 -0.34
CA CYS A 12 11.25 -3.08 -1.33
C CYS A 12 10.30 -2.65 -2.46
N VAL A 13 10.50 -1.44 -3.01
CA VAL A 13 9.71 -0.93 -4.15
C VAL A 13 9.76 -1.87 -5.36
N CYS A 14 10.90 -2.54 -5.59
CA CYS A 14 11.05 -3.47 -6.70
C CYS A 14 10.22 -4.75 -6.50
N GLU A 15 10.14 -5.25 -5.26
CA GLU A 15 9.28 -6.39 -4.94
C GLU A 15 7.81 -6.02 -5.09
N LEU A 16 7.41 -4.85 -4.58
CA LEU A 16 6.03 -4.36 -4.67
C LEU A 16 5.55 -4.26 -6.11
N ALA A 17 6.39 -3.75 -7.02
CA ALA A 17 6.04 -3.67 -8.44
C ALA A 17 5.85 -5.06 -9.08
N GLY A 18 6.72 -6.01 -8.76
CA GLY A 18 6.56 -7.40 -9.21
C GLY A 18 5.28 -8.06 -8.68
N MET A 19 4.95 -7.84 -7.40
CA MET A 19 3.80 -8.47 -6.75
C MET A 19 2.45 -7.88 -7.18
N VAL A 20 2.39 -6.57 -7.38
CA VAL A 20 1.16 -5.88 -7.77
C VAL A 20 0.91 -5.99 -9.28
N GLY A 21 1.88 -6.50 -10.05
CA GLY A 21 1.76 -6.60 -11.51
C GLY A 21 1.57 -5.24 -12.18
N SER A 22 2.07 -4.17 -11.54
CA SER A 22 1.96 -2.79 -12.01
C SER A 22 3.34 -2.24 -12.29
N GLU A 23 3.41 -1.31 -13.23
CA GLU A 23 4.67 -0.66 -13.57
C GLU A 23 5.24 0.14 -12.38
N MET A 24 6.56 0.11 -12.23
CA MET A 24 7.32 0.88 -11.22
C MET A 24 6.86 2.35 -11.05
N PRO A 25 6.66 3.15 -12.12
CA PRO A 25 6.18 4.54 -11.97
C PRO A 25 4.80 4.63 -11.30
N THR A 26 3.89 3.69 -11.57
CA THR A 26 2.56 3.65 -10.95
C THR A 26 2.67 3.33 -9.46
N VAL A 27 3.49 2.35 -9.11
CA VAL A 27 3.72 1.92 -7.72
C VAL A 27 4.39 3.03 -6.91
N SER A 28 5.43 3.67 -7.46
CA SER A 28 6.12 4.80 -6.84
C SER A 28 5.19 5.98 -6.58
N ARG A 29 4.31 6.30 -7.55
CA ARG A 29 3.30 7.36 -7.39
C ARG A 29 2.30 7.03 -6.29
N GLN A 30 1.79 5.80 -6.24
CA GLN A 30 0.88 5.36 -5.18
C GLN A 30 1.55 5.41 -3.80
N LEU A 31 2.79 4.93 -3.69
CA LEU A 31 3.56 4.99 -2.45
C LEU A 31 3.83 6.42 -2.00
N SER A 32 4.15 7.33 -2.93
CA SER A 32 4.34 8.76 -2.62
C SER A 32 3.05 9.40 -2.07
N ILE A 33 1.88 9.07 -2.62
CA ILE A 33 0.59 9.55 -2.10
C ILE A 33 0.36 9.01 -0.69
N LEU A 34 0.60 7.72 -0.46
CA LEU A 34 0.43 7.10 0.85
C LEU A 34 1.41 7.65 1.89
N LYS A 35 2.65 7.95 1.47
CA LYS A 35 3.68 8.58 2.30
C LYS A 35 3.25 9.99 2.69
N ASN A 36 2.81 10.80 1.73
CA ASN A 36 2.32 12.15 1.99
C ASN A 36 1.09 12.17 2.89
N ALA A 37 0.28 11.11 2.88
CA ALA A 37 -0.85 10.93 3.80
C ALA A 37 -0.45 10.40 5.19
N GLY A 38 0.83 10.10 5.44
CA GLY A 38 1.31 9.53 6.71
C GLY A 38 0.89 8.08 6.94
N ILE A 39 0.53 7.35 5.88
CA ILE A 39 0.07 5.95 5.97
C ILE A 39 1.27 4.99 5.94
N VAL A 40 2.26 5.30 5.11
CA VAL A 40 3.50 4.52 4.96
C VAL A 40 4.71 5.40 5.22
N ASP A 41 5.81 4.76 5.58
CA ASP A 41 7.12 5.39 5.74
C ASP A 41 8.13 4.67 4.85
N ASP A 42 9.18 5.38 4.44
CA ASP A 42 10.26 4.84 3.62
C ASP A 42 11.58 4.85 4.36
N ASP A 43 12.33 3.77 4.20
CA ASP A 43 13.66 3.59 4.74
C ASP A 43 14.63 3.27 3.59
N LYS A 44 15.58 4.18 3.35
CA LYS A 44 16.55 4.03 2.27
C LYS A 44 17.76 3.26 2.79
N ARG A 45 17.88 2.00 2.38
CA ARG A 45 18.98 1.09 2.72
C ARG A 45 19.87 0.92 1.49
N GLY A 46 20.89 1.76 1.39
CA GLY A 46 21.83 1.76 0.26
C GLY A 46 21.17 2.22 -1.04
N THR A 47 21.07 1.31 -2.03
CA THR A 47 20.45 1.57 -3.34
C THR A 47 18.96 1.26 -3.38
N GLN A 48 18.43 0.59 -2.36
CA GLN A 48 17.02 0.18 -2.29
C GLN A 48 16.25 1.01 -1.27
N VAL A 49 14.97 1.25 -1.58
CA VAL A 49 14.03 1.92 -0.68
C VAL A 49 12.99 0.90 -0.23
N PHE A 50 12.91 0.73 1.08
CA PHE A 50 11.94 -0.13 1.74
C PHE A 50 10.79 0.72 2.23
N TYR A 51 9.56 0.24 2.03
CA TYR A 51 8.37 0.88 2.55
C TYR A 51 7.79 0.03 3.67
N ARG A 52 7.27 0.69 4.71
CA ARG A 52 6.57 0.04 5.82
C ARG A 52 5.25 0.73 6.12
N LEU A 53 4.27 -0.03 6.59
CA LEU A 53 3.00 0.52 7.02
C LEU A 53 3.14 1.14 8.42
N MET A 54 2.86 2.43 8.56
CA MET A 54 2.87 3.14 9.84
C MET A 54 1.51 3.14 10.52
N THR A 55 0.46 3.11 9.70
CA THR A 55 -0.92 3.33 10.16
C THR A 55 -1.76 2.08 9.90
N PRO A 56 -1.59 0.98 10.67
CA PRO A 56 -2.31 -0.27 10.44
C PRO A 56 -3.83 -0.13 10.61
N CYS A 57 -4.30 0.88 11.36
CA CYS A 57 -5.72 1.17 11.49
C CYS A 57 -6.39 1.53 10.15
N VAL A 58 -5.64 2.03 9.15
CA VAL A 58 -6.18 2.33 7.82
C VAL A 58 -6.70 1.08 7.11
N MET A 59 -6.16 -0.10 7.43
CA MET A 59 -6.60 -1.37 6.85
C MET A 59 -8.05 -1.66 7.20
N LYS A 60 -8.48 -1.33 8.43
CA LYS A 60 -9.88 -1.48 8.84
C LYS A 60 -10.81 -0.56 8.06
N PHE A 61 -10.36 0.66 7.75
CA PHE A 61 -11.11 1.58 6.91
C PHE A 61 -11.25 1.06 5.48
N PHE A 62 -10.16 0.59 4.86
CA PHE A 62 -10.23 0.00 3.53
C PHE A 62 -11.11 -1.26 3.49
N GLN A 63 -11.05 -2.09 4.53
CA GLN A 63 -11.93 -3.25 4.66
C GLN A 63 -13.40 -2.83 4.74
N CYS A 64 -13.72 -1.86 5.60
CA CYS A 64 -15.08 -1.31 5.71
C CYS A 64 -15.58 -0.76 4.37
N VAL A 65 -14.76 0.01 3.64
CA VAL A 65 -15.12 0.54 2.32
C VAL A 65 -15.35 -0.59 1.30
N ARG A 66 -14.54 -1.66 1.33
CA ARG A 66 -14.75 -2.85 0.49
C ARG A 66 -16.07 -3.54 0.83
N ASP A 67 -16.37 -3.73 2.11
CA ASP A 67 -17.58 -4.40 2.58
C ASP A 67 -18.84 -3.60 2.21
N VAL A 68 -18.79 -2.26 2.27
CA VAL A 68 -19.87 -1.37 1.80
C VAL A 68 -20.10 -1.54 0.29
N LYS A 69 -19.04 -1.62 -0.51
CA LYS A 69 -19.16 -1.86 -1.96
C LYS A 69 -19.77 -3.22 -2.27
N SER A 70 -19.47 -4.24 -1.46
CA SER A 70 -20.02 -5.59 -1.59
C SER A 70 -21.49 -5.66 -1.13
N ASN A 71 -21.88 -4.90 -0.11
CA ASN A 71 -23.26 -4.85 0.40
C ASN A 71 -24.18 -3.88 -0.38
N GLY A 72 -23.61 -2.94 -1.14
CA GLY A 72 -24.37 -1.96 -1.94
C GLY A 72 -24.89 -2.47 -3.28
N GLY A 73 -24.63 -3.72 -3.65
CA GLY A 73 -25.01 -4.33 -4.93
C GLY A 73 -26.35 -5.08 -4.94
N SER A 74 -27.18 -4.96 -3.91
CA SER A 74 -28.54 -5.52 -3.89
C SER A 74 -29.56 -4.42 -3.59
N ARG A 75 -29.91 -3.66 -4.63
CA ARG A 75 -31.19 -3.00 -4.79
C ARG A 75 -31.41 -2.67 -6.26
#